data_AF-A0A969T867-F1
#
_entry.id   AF-A0A969T867-F1
#
_cell.length_a   1.000
_cell.length_b   1.000
_cell.length_c   1.000
_cell.angle_alpha   90.00
_cell.angle_beta   90.00
_cell.angle_gamma   90.00
#
_symmetry.space_group_name_H-M   'P 1'
#
loop_
_entity.id
_entity.type
_entity.pdbx_description
1 polymer ?
#
loop_
_entity_poly.entity_id
_entity_poly.type
_entity_poly.pdbx_seq_one_letter_code
_entity_poly.pdbx_strand_id
1 'polypeptide(L)'
;MYFYKNSLIIIQNSTPQRVLRTYLSDDFTEVVKYENLEINNPIFNIPTTGVIINDTFYYIANSQLTDYDEEGNIFPISKLVETQILKINLTDNKN
;
A
#
# COMPACT_ATOMS: atom_id res chain seq x y z
N MET A 1 -3.46 -2.48 -7.18
CA MET A 1 -4.79 -2.83 -6.62
C MET A 1 -4.94 -4.33 -6.70
N TYR A 2 -5.52 -4.96 -5.68
CA TYR A 2 -5.55 -6.42 -5.53
C TYR A 2 -6.94 -6.87 -5.11
N PHE A 3 -7.50 -7.88 -5.77
CA PHE A 3 -8.79 -8.44 -5.38
C PHE A 3 -8.64 -9.47 -4.25
N TYR A 4 -9.51 -9.41 -3.25
CA TYR A 4 -9.55 -10.34 -2.13
C TYR A 4 -10.97 -10.41 -1.57
N LYS A 5 -11.62 -11.59 -1.58
CA LYS A 5 -12.93 -11.85 -0.95
C LYS A 5 -13.95 -10.69 -1.10
N ASN A 6 -14.45 -10.46 -2.31
CA ASN A 6 -15.42 -9.41 -2.64
C ASN A 6 -14.97 -7.96 -2.30
N SER A 7 -13.66 -7.73 -2.28
CA SER A 7 -13.09 -6.43 -1.94
C SER A 7 -11.81 -6.16 -2.71
N LEU A 8 -11.38 -4.90 -2.72
CA LEU A 8 -10.14 -4.45 -3.32
C LEU A 8 -9.22 -3.92 -2.23
N ILE A 9 -7.98 -4.40 -2.22
CA ILE A 9 -6.88 -3.82 -1.45
C ILE A 9 -6.16 -2.81 -2.35
N ILE A 10 -6.11 -1.56 -1.88
CA ILE A 10 -5.59 -0.43 -2.62
C ILE A 10 -4.45 0.19 -1.82
N ILE A 11 -3.31 0.39 -2.48
CA ILE A 11 -2.24 1.23 -1.98
C ILE A 11 -2.44 2.61 -2.62
N GLN A 12 -2.72 3.61 -1.79
CA GLN A 12 -2.72 5.01 -2.20
C GLN A 12 -1.35 5.59 -1.84
N ASN A 13 -0.55 5.89 -2.86
CA ASN A 13 0.82 6.36 -2.73
C ASN A 13 0.96 7.90 -2.72
N SER A 14 -0.15 8.62 -2.90
CA SER A 14 -0.29 10.07 -2.76
C SER A 14 -0.85 10.46 -1.39
N THR A 15 -0.98 11.75 -1.10
CA THR A 15 -1.47 12.24 0.20
C THR A 15 -2.98 12.05 0.39
N PRO A 16 -3.45 11.43 1.50
CA PRO A 16 -2.67 10.73 2.52
C PRO A 16 -2.19 9.35 2.02
N GLN A 17 -0.95 8.99 2.35
CA GLN A 17 -0.41 7.68 2.01
C GLN A 17 -1.04 6.62 2.92
N ARG A 18 -1.62 5.58 2.31
CA ARG A 18 -2.39 4.56 3.03
C ARG A 18 -2.53 3.25 2.25
N VAL A 19 -2.80 2.20 2.99
CA VAL A 19 -3.39 0.97 2.48
C VAL A 19 -4.84 0.93 2.94
N LEU A 20 -5.77 0.81 2.00
CA LEU A 20 -7.20 0.72 2.29
C LEU A 20 -7.82 -0.51 1.65
N ARG A 21 -8.94 -0.94 2.21
CA ARG A 21 -9.79 -1.98 1.65
C ARG A 21 -11.14 -1.38 1.29
N THR A 22 -11.61 -1.62 0.07
CA THR A 22 -12.95 -1.27 -0.37
C THR A 22 -13.75 -2.54 -0.61
N TYR A 23 -14.90 -2.66 0.04
CA TYR A 23 -15.83 -3.77 -0.15
C TYR A 23 -16.76 -3.43 -1.30
N LEU A 24 -17.02 -4.42 -2.15
CA LEU A 24 -17.82 -4.25 -3.35
C LEU A 24 -19.23 -4.81 -3.16
N SER A 25 -20.19 -4.29 -3.93
CA SER A 25 -21.50 -4.92 -4.13
C SER A 25 -21.34 -6.33 -4.74
N ASP A 26 -22.38 -7.15 -4.65
CA ASP A 26 -22.36 -8.54 -5.15
C ASP A 26 -22.13 -8.63 -6.68
N ASP A 27 -22.51 -7.60 -7.43
CA ASP A 27 -22.31 -7.46 -8.87
C ASP A 27 -21.02 -6.71 -9.24
N PHE A 28 -20.21 -6.32 -8.25
CA PHE A 28 -18.94 -5.58 -8.39
C PHE A 28 -19.04 -4.21 -9.06
N THR A 29 -20.23 -3.61 -9.13
CA THR A 29 -20.43 -2.30 -9.78
C THR A 29 -20.22 -1.12 -8.85
N GLU A 30 -20.32 -1.33 -7.53
CA GLU A 30 -20.27 -0.28 -6.53
C GLU A 30 -19.32 -0.61 -5.36
N VAL A 31 -18.73 0.43 -4.76
CA VAL A 31 -18.05 0.32 -3.47
C VAL A 31 -19.08 0.60 -2.37
N VAL A 32 -19.34 -0.40 -1.52
CA VAL A 32 -20.37 -0.32 -0.46
C VAL A 32 -19.81 0.02 0.92
N LYS A 33 -18.51 -0.20 1.15
CA LYS A 33 -17.79 0.18 2.38
C LYS A 33 -16.31 0.40 2.04
N TYR A 34 -15.63 1.28 2.78
CA TYR A 34 -14.17 1.32 2.78
C TYR A 34 -13.64 1.35 4.22
N GLU A 35 -12.41 0.88 4.40
CA GLU A 35 -11.68 0.94 5.66
C GLU A 35 -10.20 1.22 5.40
N ASN A 36 -9.58 2.07 6.24
CA ASN A 36 -8.13 2.21 6.24
C ASN A 36 -7.54 1.03 7.00
N LEU A 37 -6.71 0.24 6.33
CA LEU A 37 -5.96 -0.85 6.98
C LEU A 37 -4.70 -0.30 7.68
N GLU A 38 -4.06 0.68 7.05
CA GLU A 38 -2.90 1.42 7.53
C GLU A 38 -2.90 2.83 6.93
N ILE A 39 -2.62 3.87 7.71
CA ILE A 39 -2.64 5.27 7.27
C ILE A 39 -1.65 6.10 8.08
N ASN A 40 -0.95 7.03 7.42
CA ASN A 40 0.04 7.91 8.05
C ASN A 40 1.17 7.13 8.77
N ASN A 41 1.51 5.94 8.28
CA ASN A 41 2.65 5.19 8.79
C ASN A 41 3.94 5.98 8.49
N PRO A 42 4.79 6.27 9.51
CA PRO A 42 6.00 7.09 9.32
C PRO A 42 7.04 6.45 8.40
N ILE A 43 6.92 5.16 8.08
CA ILE A 43 7.79 4.46 7.13
C ILE A 43 7.40 4.78 5.68
N PHE A 44 6.19 5.29 5.42
CA PHE A 44 5.73 5.51 4.07
C PHE A 44 6.57 6.56 3.33
N ASN A 45 7.19 6.10 2.24
CA ASN A 45 7.80 6.95 1.22
C ASN A 45 7.43 6.37 -0.14
N ILE A 46 6.25 6.77 -0.62
CA ILE A 46 5.63 6.24 -1.84
C ILE A 46 5.44 4.72 -1.67
N PRO A 47 4.52 4.26 -0.81
CA PRO A 47 4.22 2.85 -0.70
C PRO A 47 3.66 2.36 -2.04
N THR A 48 4.11 1.20 -2.52
CA THR A 48 3.69 0.66 -3.81
C THR A 48 3.63 -0.87 -3.76
N THR A 49 3.16 -1.45 -4.86
CA THR A 49 3.30 -2.85 -5.25
C THR A 49 3.30 -3.86 -4.09
N GLY A 50 2.21 -4.58 -3.96
CA GLY A 50 2.12 -5.71 -3.06
C GLY A 50 1.81 -7.04 -3.74
N VAL A 51 1.69 -8.05 -2.88
CA VAL A 51 1.21 -9.38 -3.20
C VAL A 51 0.39 -9.90 -2.02
N ILE A 52 -0.68 -10.63 -2.33
CA ILE A 52 -1.44 -11.35 -1.32
C ILE A 52 -0.95 -12.80 -1.32
N ILE A 53 -0.53 -13.28 -0.15
CA ILE A 53 -0.18 -14.68 0.09
C ILE A 53 -1.09 -15.17 1.21
N ASN A 54 -1.97 -16.12 0.90
CA ASN A 54 -3.07 -16.53 1.77
C ASN A 54 -3.95 -15.32 2.17
N ASP A 55 -4.03 -15.02 3.47
CA ASP A 55 -4.78 -13.87 3.98
C ASP A 55 -3.87 -12.70 4.39
N THR A 56 -2.59 -12.71 3.99
CA THR A 56 -1.65 -11.63 4.31
C THR A 56 -1.29 -10.82 3.07
N PHE A 57 -1.45 -9.50 3.17
CA PHE A 57 -0.99 -8.56 2.16
C PHE A 57 0.41 -8.06 2.50
N TYR A 58 1.38 -8.33 1.64
CA TYR A 58 2.75 -7.82 1.71
C TYR A 58 2.89 -6.68 0.71
N TYR A 59 3.55 -5.57 1.08
CA TYR A 59 3.73 -4.44 0.18
C TYR A 59 5.01 -3.65 0.49
N ILE A 60 5.53 -2.97 -0.52
CA ILE A 60 6.69 -2.08 -0.38
C ILE A 60 6.21 -0.78 0.28
N ALA A 61 6.75 -0.44 1.44
CA ALA A 61 6.33 0.74 2.19
C ALA A 61 7.08 2.02 1.79
N ASN A 62 8.34 1.89 1.36
CA ASN A 62 9.23 3.00 1.01
C ASN A 62 9.92 2.74 -0.34
N SER A 63 9.15 2.76 -1.42
CA SER A 63 9.70 2.43 -2.75
C SER A 63 10.72 3.43 -3.27
N GLN A 64 10.78 4.64 -2.70
CA GLN A 64 11.80 5.64 -3.02
C GLN A 64 11.85 5.97 -4.53
N LEU A 65 10.70 5.84 -5.21
CA LEU A 65 10.60 6.00 -6.66
C LEU A 65 10.99 7.38 -7.17
N THR A 66 11.09 8.38 -6.29
CA THR A 66 11.47 9.76 -6.60
C THR A 66 12.86 10.13 -6.06
N ASP A 67 13.66 9.16 -5.62
CA ASP A 67 14.96 9.42 -5.00
C ASP A 67 16.07 9.54 -6.06
N TYR A 68 15.92 10.54 -6.94
CA TYR A 68 16.87 10.90 -7.99
C TYR A 68 16.91 12.43 -8.17
N ASP A 69 18.02 12.95 -8.70
CA ASP A 69 18.21 14.38 -8.96
C ASP A 69 17.51 14.87 -10.23
N GLU A 70 17.55 16.17 -10.53
CA GLU A 70 16.86 16.74 -11.69
C GLU A 70 17.41 16.18 -13.02
N GLU A 71 18.65 15.69 -13.01
CA GLU A 71 19.33 15.03 -14.11
C GLU A 71 18.99 13.53 -14.23
N GLY A 72 18.25 12.97 -13.28
CA GLY A 72 17.82 11.57 -13.26
C GLY A 72 18.83 10.60 -12.65
N ASN A 73 19.90 11.09 -12.01
CA ASN A 73 20.83 10.24 -11.27
C ASN A 73 20.23 9.87 -9.92
N ILE A 74 20.33 8.58 -9.58
CA ILE A 74 19.94 8.09 -8.25
C ILE A 74 20.78 8.80 -7.18
N PHE A 75 20.14 9.19 -6.07
CA PHE A 75 20.85 9.83 -4.98
C PHE A 75 21.99 8.96 -4.43
N PRO A 76 23.04 9.59 -3.84
CA PRO A 76 24.09 8.84 -3.16
C PRO A 76 23.52 7.90 -2.10
N ILE A 77 24.18 6.75 -1.90
CA ILE A 77 23.73 5.73 -0.94
C ILE A 77 23.48 6.27 0.48
N SER A 78 24.19 7.33 0.88
CA SER A 78 24.02 8.00 2.17
C SER A 78 22.67 8.72 2.35
N LYS A 79 21.93 8.96 1.25
CA LYS A 79 20.58 9.54 1.26
C LYS A 79 19.48 8.48 1.04
N LEU A 80 19.85 7.26 0.66
CA LEU A 80 18.90 6.17 0.45
C LEU A 80 18.66 5.42 1.76
N VAL A 81 17.48 4.82 1.88
CA VAL A 81 17.12 3.95 3.00
C VAL A 81 16.85 2.53 2.50
N GLU A 82 17.04 1.55 3.37
CA GLU A 82 16.73 0.16 3.04
C GLU A 82 15.25 0.00 2.69
N THR A 83 14.94 -0.75 1.64
CA THR A 83 13.55 -1.05 1.26
C THR A 83 12.91 -1.94 2.31
N GLN A 84 11.78 -1.48 2.85
CA GLN A 84 11.00 -2.13 3.88
C GLN A 84 9.71 -2.69 3.27
N ILE A 85 9.50 -3.99 3.50
CA ILE A 85 8.26 -4.68 3.18
C ILE A 85 7.44 -4.80 4.45
N LEU A 86 6.26 -4.19 4.45
CA LEU A 86 5.29 -4.34 5.53
C LEU A 86 4.25 -5.40 5.17
N LYS A 87 3.57 -5.92 6.20
CA LYS A 87 2.50 -6.89 6.02
C LYS A 87 1.28 -6.56 6.85
N ILE A 88 0.10 -6.84 6.31
CA ILE A 88 -1.19 -6.68 6.98
C ILE A 88 -1.95 -8.01 6.89
N ASN A 89 -2.46 -8.50 8.02
CA ASN A 89 -3.40 -9.62 8.00
C ASN A 89 -4.80 -9.11 7.63
N LEU A 90 -5.38 -9.66 6.57
CA LEU A 90 -6.66 -9.24 6.00
C LEU A 90 -7.87 -9.90 6.68
N THR A 91 -7.66 -10.75 7.69
CA THR A 91 -8.73 -11.30 8.54
C THR A 91 -8.88 -10.56 9.86
N ASP A 92 -7.94 -9.68 10.22
CA ASP A 92 -8.00 -8.94 11.48
C ASP A 92 -9.11 -7.89 11.37
N ASN A 93 -10.26 -8.20 11.94
CA ASN A 93 -11.34 -7.22 12.12
C ASN A 93 -10.89 -6.23 13.20
N LYS A 94 -10.39 -5.06 12.80
CA LYS A 94 -10.28 -3.92 13.70
C LYS A 94 -11.70 -3.39 13.93
N ASN A 95 -12.33 -3.88 15.00
CA ASN A 95 -13.61 -3.37 15.51
C ASN A 95 -13.50 -1.89 15.91
#